data_AF-A0AAW3VGP2-F1
#
_entry.id   AF-A0AAW3VGP2-F1
#
_cell.length_a   1.000
_cell.length_b   1.000
_cell.length_c   1.000
_cell.angle_alpha   90.00
_cell.angle_beta   90.00
_cell.angle_gamma   90.00
#
_symmetry.space_group_name_H-M   'P 1'
#
loop_
_entity.id
_entity.type
_entity.pdbx_description
1 polymer ?
#
loop_
_entity_poly.entity_id
_entity_poly.type
_entity_poly.pdbx_seq_one_letter_code
_entity_poly.pdbx_strand_id
1 'polypeptide(L)'
;MKNNLGFIVLLISGMAQLCFAQTHAAELKKSCIKSYPQAKNDTDSTIIDLYQQLCDKTARKNMHLQQQLSTQIAKRYVEVGDHLKALNLIEQLHQQNYIHQNLTDLKFLAGIGISSQSLEQMRSTEVRALNDFTYPQAKSLTEHIYLAQPVAKFSESASTTARNSKVKNTKNKPNNPVKQSLSQNKNKVSKSNLKNNTAAISNKKTESISTRTHTPSTNPFGSLTNN
;
A
#
# COMPACT_ATOMS: atom_id res chain seq x y z
N MET A 1 -59.76 -49.15 -37.54
CA MET A 1 -59.11 -49.35 -36.22
C MET A 1 -57.68 -48.85 -36.38
N LYS A 2 -57.32 -47.68 -35.82
CA LYS A 2 -56.92 -47.48 -34.40
C LYS A 2 -55.51 -48.10 -34.22
N ASN A 3 -54.43 -47.44 -33.80
CA ASN A 3 -54.10 -46.11 -33.30
C ASN A 3 -52.55 -46.03 -33.21
N ASN A 4 -52.02 -44.81 -33.20
CA ASN A 4 -50.85 -44.36 -32.42
C ASN A 4 -49.52 -45.12 -32.53
N LEU A 5 -48.60 -44.58 -33.33
CA LEU A 5 -47.16 -44.61 -32.99
C LEU A 5 -46.40 -43.36 -33.45
N GLY A 6 -47.08 -42.22 -33.55
CA GLY A 6 -46.40 -40.94 -33.35
C GLY A 6 -46.29 -40.73 -31.85
N PHE A 7 -45.09 -40.79 -31.27
CA PHE A 7 -44.68 -40.07 -30.03
C PHE A 7 -43.34 -40.53 -29.42
N ILE A 8 -42.60 -41.48 -30.01
CA ILE A 8 -41.34 -41.96 -29.41
C ILE A 8 -40.19 -41.96 -30.42
N VAL A 9 -39.80 -40.80 -30.97
CA VAL A 9 -38.39 -40.43 -31.25
C VAL A 9 -38.31 -38.90 -31.48
N LEU A 10 -38.93 -38.11 -30.59
CA LEU A 10 -38.81 -36.64 -30.59
C LEU A 10 -38.28 -36.19 -29.23
N LEU A 11 -37.22 -36.85 -28.77
CA LEU A 11 -36.55 -36.62 -27.48
C LEU A 11 -35.01 -36.81 -27.59
N ILE A 12 -34.41 -36.46 -28.73
CA ILE A 12 -32.93 -36.38 -28.89
C ILE A 12 -32.52 -35.06 -29.59
N SER A 13 -33.27 -33.99 -29.36
CA SER A 13 -32.87 -32.65 -29.80
C SER A 13 -33.15 -31.65 -28.68
N GLY A 14 -32.28 -31.65 -27.68
CA GLY A 14 -32.47 -30.75 -26.55
C GLY A 14 -31.36 -30.77 -25.52
N MET A 15 -30.09 -30.97 -25.90
CA MET A 15 -28.95 -30.76 -25.00
C MET A 15 -27.70 -30.38 -25.78
N ALA A 16 -27.71 -29.21 -26.44
CA ALA A 16 -26.48 -28.56 -26.93
C ALA A 16 -26.71 -27.07 -27.20
N GLN A 17 -27.27 -26.35 -26.23
CA GLN A 17 -27.20 -24.88 -26.20
C GLN A 17 -26.78 -24.42 -24.80
N LEU A 18 -25.67 -24.96 -24.31
CA LEU A 18 -24.77 -24.14 -23.50
C LEU A 18 -23.93 -23.35 -24.49
N CYS A 19 -24.55 -22.37 -25.14
CA CYS A 19 -23.80 -21.21 -25.60
C CYS A 19 -23.18 -20.63 -24.34
N PHE A 20 -21.92 -20.96 -24.09
CA PHE A 20 -21.06 -20.04 -23.37
C PHE A 20 -21.25 -18.71 -24.08
N ALA A 21 -21.99 -17.80 -23.46
CA ALA A 21 -21.81 -16.40 -23.76
C ALA A 21 -20.32 -16.19 -23.51
N GLN A 22 -19.55 -16.16 -24.60
CA GLN A 22 -18.18 -15.67 -24.61
C GLN A 22 -18.35 -14.19 -24.26
N THR A 23 -18.55 -13.89 -22.98
CA THR A 23 -18.44 -12.56 -22.44
C THR A 23 -17.00 -12.22 -22.69
N HIS A 24 -16.72 -11.60 -23.84
CA HIS A 24 -15.43 -11.01 -24.12
C HIS A 24 -15.08 -10.22 -22.86
N ALA A 25 -13.99 -10.63 -22.19
CA ALA A 25 -13.52 -9.95 -21.00
C ALA A 25 -13.53 -8.45 -21.32
N ALA A 26 -14.14 -7.65 -20.46
CA ALA A 26 -14.37 -6.24 -20.76
C ALA A 26 -13.02 -5.58 -21.05
N GLU A 27 -12.75 -5.23 -22.32
CA GLU A 27 -11.48 -4.61 -22.68
C GLU A 27 -11.57 -3.09 -22.56
N LEU A 28 -10.47 -2.47 -22.13
CA LEU A 28 -10.34 -1.02 -22.11
C LEU A 28 -10.41 -0.44 -23.53
N LYS A 29 -11.09 0.70 -23.68
CA LYS A 29 -11.08 1.45 -24.95
C LYS A 29 -9.64 1.81 -25.34
N LYS A 30 -9.28 1.67 -26.62
CA LYS A 30 -7.93 1.99 -27.14
C LYS A 30 -7.44 3.40 -26.77
N SER A 31 -8.34 4.38 -26.73
CA SER A 31 -8.02 5.75 -26.32
C SER A 31 -7.64 5.86 -24.84
N CYS A 32 -8.21 5.01 -23.98
CA CYS A 32 -7.86 4.92 -22.57
C CYS A 32 -6.48 4.30 -22.38
N ILE A 33 -6.18 3.20 -23.09
CA ILE A 33 -4.86 2.55 -23.09
C ILE A 33 -3.76 3.52 -23.56
N LYS A 34 -4.06 4.41 -24.51
CA LYS A 34 -3.11 5.45 -24.95
C LYS A 34 -2.71 6.40 -23.81
N SER A 35 -3.63 6.71 -22.90
CA SER A 35 -3.37 7.55 -21.73
C SER A 35 -2.77 6.77 -20.57
N TYR A 36 -3.11 5.49 -20.44
CA TYR A 36 -2.69 4.59 -19.37
C TYR A 36 -2.12 3.30 -19.94
N PRO A 37 -0.90 3.34 -20.52
CA PRO A 37 -0.31 2.18 -21.21
C PRO A 37 -0.06 0.99 -20.29
N GLN A 38 0.14 1.23 -18.99
CA GLN A 38 0.31 0.19 -17.97
C GLN A 38 -0.93 -0.68 -17.76
N ALA A 39 -2.12 -0.20 -18.16
CA ALA A 39 -3.37 -0.95 -18.08
C ALA A 39 -3.55 -1.96 -19.22
N LYS A 40 -2.60 -2.00 -20.16
CA LYS A 40 -2.66 -2.89 -21.30
C LYS A 40 -2.57 -4.35 -20.82
N ASN A 41 -3.51 -5.17 -21.32
CA ASN A 41 -3.64 -6.58 -20.97
C ASN A 41 -4.12 -6.86 -19.53
N ASP A 42 -4.64 -5.86 -18.82
CA ASP A 42 -5.33 -6.14 -17.55
C ASP A 42 -6.55 -7.02 -17.79
N THR A 43 -6.72 -8.03 -16.94
CA THR A 43 -7.83 -8.98 -17.01
C THR A 43 -8.77 -8.90 -15.81
N ASP A 44 -8.35 -8.25 -14.72
CA ASP A 44 -9.20 -8.04 -13.54
C ASP A 44 -10.29 -7.01 -13.86
N SER A 45 -11.55 -7.42 -13.75
CA SER A 45 -12.70 -6.59 -14.11
C SER A 45 -12.77 -5.31 -13.27
N THR A 46 -12.39 -5.37 -11.99
CA THR A 46 -12.38 -4.19 -11.13
C THR A 46 -11.34 -3.17 -11.56
N ILE A 47 -10.15 -3.61 -11.97
CA ILE A 47 -9.11 -2.74 -12.53
C ILE A 47 -9.61 -2.09 -13.83
N ILE A 48 -10.19 -2.89 -14.73
CA ILE A 48 -10.76 -2.41 -15.99
C ILE A 48 -11.83 -1.33 -15.73
N ASP A 49 -12.78 -1.58 -14.83
CA ASP A 49 -13.87 -0.66 -14.53
C ASP A 49 -13.35 0.66 -13.91
N LEU A 50 -12.36 0.58 -13.02
CA LEU A 50 -11.74 1.76 -12.42
C LEU A 50 -11.01 2.60 -13.47
N TYR A 51 -10.31 1.97 -14.41
CA TYR A 51 -9.68 2.70 -15.52
C TYR A 51 -10.69 3.30 -16.49
N GLN A 52 -11.82 2.63 -16.74
CA GLN A 52 -12.91 3.22 -17.53
C GLN A 52 -13.41 4.51 -16.88
N GLN A 53 -13.66 4.49 -15.56
CA GLN A 53 -14.03 5.68 -14.80
C GLN A 53 -12.94 6.76 -14.85
N LEU A 54 -11.66 6.38 -14.75
CA LEU A 54 -10.53 7.31 -14.83
C LEU A 54 -10.46 7.98 -16.22
N CYS A 55 -10.84 7.25 -17.25
CA CYS A 55 -10.85 7.72 -18.64
C CYS A 55 -12.08 8.54 -19.02
N ASP A 56 -13.11 8.59 -18.18
CA ASP A 56 -14.30 9.39 -18.42
C ASP A 56 -14.02 10.89 -18.36
N LYS A 57 -14.84 11.67 -19.08
CA LYS A 57 -14.67 13.12 -19.20
C LYS A 57 -14.75 13.85 -17.85
N THR A 58 -15.51 13.30 -16.90
CA THR A 58 -15.68 13.82 -15.53
C THR A 58 -14.38 13.70 -14.74
N ALA A 59 -13.77 12.52 -14.72
CA ALA A 59 -12.47 12.29 -14.07
C ALA A 59 -11.37 13.11 -14.75
N ARG A 60 -11.31 13.20 -16.08
CA ARG A 60 -10.29 13.99 -16.81
C ARG A 60 -10.17 15.45 -16.38
N LYS A 61 -11.24 16.05 -15.86
CA LYS A 61 -11.25 17.45 -15.42
C LYS A 61 -11.09 17.62 -13.90
N ASN A 62 -11.11 16.53 -13.14
CA ASN A 62 -11.07 16.56 -11.68
C ASN A 62 -9.84 15.80 -11.18
N MET A 63 -8.80 16.55 -10.82
CA MET A 63 -7.53 16.00 -10.34
C MET A 63 -7.70 15.13 -9.09
N HIS A 64 -8.53 15.56 -8.13
CA HIS A 64 -8.77 14.81 -6.91
C HIS A 64 -9.43 13.45 -7.20
N LEU A 65 -10.42 13.43 -8.09
CA LEU A 65 -11.07 12.18 -8.51
C LEU A 65 -10.09 11.25 -9.24
N GLN A 66 -9.20 11.79 -10.08
CA GLN A 66 -8.15 11.00 -10.73
C GLN A 66 -7.21 10.36 -9.71
N GLN A 67 -6.77 11.13 -8.71
CA GLN A 67 -5.88 10.65 -7.65
C GLN A 67 -6.57 9.56 -6.81
N GLN A 68 -7.84 9.74 -6.46
CA GLN A 68 -8.62 8.75 -5.72
C GLN A 68 -8.83 7.45 -6.52
N LEU A 69 -9.18 7.55 -7.81
CA LEU A 69 -9.31 6.38 -8.68
C LEU A 69 -7.98 5.67 -8.88
N SER A 70 -6.89 6.41 -9.11
CA SER A 70 -5.55 5.84 -9.23
C SER A 70 -5.11 5.13 -7.94
N THR A 71 -5.45 5.68 -6.78
CA THR A 71 -5.19 5.03 -5.48
C THR A 71 -5.96 3.71 -5.35
N GLN A 72 -7.22 3.67 -5.79
CA GLN A 72 -8.02 2.44 -5.80
C GLN A 72 -7.46 1.40 -6.76
N ILE A 73 -7.01 1.81 -7.95
CA ILE A 73 -6.35 0.93 -8.92
C ILE A 73 -5.06 0.38 -8.31
N ALA A 74 -4.22 1.22 -7.69
CA ALA A 74 -2.98 0.78 -7.05
C ALA A 74 -3.26 -0.24 -5.93
N LYS A 75 -4.29 0.01 -5.12
CA LYS A 75 -4.75 -0.96 -4.11
C LYS A 75 -5.14 -2.29 -4.75
N ARG A 76 -5.94 -2.26 -5.83
CA ARG A 76 -6.37 -3.47 -6.52
C ARG A 76 -5.20 -4.25 -7.12
N TYR A 77 -4.23 -3.56 -7.72
CA TYR A 77 -2.98 -4.20 -8.18
C TYR A 77 -2.23 -4.90 -7.04
N VAL A 78 -2.18 -4.32 -5.84
CA VAL A 78 -1.59 -5.00 -4.67
C VAL A 78 -2.37 -6.26 -4.32
N GLU A 79 -3.70 -6.20 -4.29
CA GLU A 79 -4.59 -7.33 -3.94
C GLU A 79 -4.48 -8.50 -4.93
N VAL A 80 -4.28 -8.23 -6.23
CA VAL A 80 -4.17 -9.27 -7.27
C VAL A 80 -2.74 -9.73 -7.54
N GLY A 81 -1.74 -9.19 -6.83
CA GLY A 81 -0.33 -9.58 -6.96
C GLY A 81 0.47 -8.83 -8.03
N ASP A 82 -0.13 -7.86 -8.73
CA ASP A 82 0.50 -7.01 -9.76
C ASP A 82 1.32 -5.87 -9.11
N HIS A 83 2.20 -6.22 -8.16
CA HIS A 83 2.91 -5.28 -7.30
C HIS A 83 3.75 -4.24 -8.05
N LEU A 84 4.34 -4.59 -9.20
CA LEU A 84 5.10 -3.63 -10.02
C LEU A 84 4.22 -2.55 -10.64
N LYS A 85 3.01 -2.90 -11.10
CA LYS A 85 2.05 -1.91 -11.62
C LYS A 85 1.54 -1.02 -10.49
N ALA A 86 1.30 -1.58 -9.31
CA ALA A 86 0.96 -0.81 -8.12
C ALA A 86 2.03 0.24 -7.79
N LEU A 87 3.30 -0.17 -7.73
CA LEU A 87 4.42 0.74 -7.45
C LEU A 87 4.55 1.85 -8.49
N ASN A 88 4.39 1.52 -9.77
CA ASN A 88 4.44 2.52 -10.85
C ASN A 88 3.36 3.61 -10.64
N LEU A 89 2.14 3.20 -10.32
CA LEU A 89 1.02 4.13 -10.12
C LEU A 89 1.18 4.97 -8.84
N ILE A 90 1.71 4.37 -7.76
CA ILE A 90 2.02 5.11 -6.53
C ILE A 90 3.09 6.16 -6.78
N GLU A 91 4.13 5.84 -7.55
CA GLU A 91 5.19 6.79 -7.89
C GLU A 91 4.65 7.95 -8.75
N GLN A 92 3.75 7.66 -9.70
CA GLN A 92 3.05 8.70 -10.46
C GLN A 92 2.23 9.63 -9.55
N LEU A 93 1.55 9.08 -8.53
CA LEU A 93 0.81 9.89 -7.56
C LEU A 93 1.73 10.77 -6.71
N HIS A 94 2.87 10.24 -6.26
CA HIS A 94 3.88 11.01 -5.54
C HIS A 94 4.46 12.16 -6.39
N GLN A 95 4.72 11.92 -7.68
CA GLN A 95 5.17 12.97 -8.61
C GLN A 95 4.14 14.09 -8.79
N GLN A 96 2.85 13.81 -8.55
CA GLN A 96 1.78 14.80 -8.52
C GLN A 96 1.64 15.49 -7.14
N ASN A 97 2.59 15.28 -6.23
CA ASN A 97 2.53 15.72 -4.83
C ASN A 97 1.34 15.16 -4.03
N TYR A 98 0.76 14.04 -4.47
CA TYR A 98 -0.30 13.35 -3.73
C TYR A 98 0.34 12.39 -2.73
N ILE A 99 0.60 12.86 -1.50
CA ILE A 99 1.28 12.13 -0.44
C ILE A 99 0.27 11.80 0.66
N HIS A 100 -0.05 10.52 0.82
CA HIS A 100 -1.01 10.04 1.82
C HIS A 100 -0.49 8.76 2.50
N GLN A 101 -0.87 8.55 3.76
CA GLN A 101 -0.44 7.39 4.54
C GLN A 101 -0.77 6.06 3.85
N ASN A 102 -1.98 5.95 3.29
CA ASN A 102 -2.40 4.75 2.57
C ASN A 102 -1.50 4.43 1.35
N LEU A 103 -0.89 5.41 0.69
CA LEU A 103 0.05 5.16 -0.40
C LEU A 103 1.37 4.58 0.12
N THR A 104 1.83 5.05 1.28
CA THR A 104 2.98 4.45 1.97
C THR A 104 2.68 3.00 2.35
N ASP A 105 1.48 2.73 2.89
CA ASP A 105 1.05 1.38 3.24
C ASP A 105 0.98 0.47 2.00
N LEU A 106 0.39 0.95 0.90
CA LEU A 106 0.33 0.21 -0.36
C LEU A 106 1.72 -0.01 -0.98
N LYS A 107 2.60 0.99 -0.92
CA LYS A 107 3.99 0.89 -1.40
C LYS A 107 4.75 -0.17 -0.61
N PHE A 108 4.57 -0.18 0.71
CA PHE A 108 5.16 -1.16 1.60
C PHE A 108 4.63 -2.58 1.31
N LEU A 109 3.31 -2.74 1.18
CA LEU A 109 2.70 -4.04 0.84
C LEU A 109 3.18 -4.57 -0.52
N ALA A 110 3.24 -3.72 -1.55
CA ALA A 110 3.79 -4.10 -2.85
C ALA A 110 5.27 -4.53 -2.76
N GLY A 111 6.07 -3.80 -1.98
CA GLY A 111 7.47 -4.14 -1.72
C GLY A 111 7.67 -5.48 -1.01
N ILE A 112 6.83 -5.78 0.00
CA ILE A 112 6.79 -7.09 0.66
C ILE A 112 6.43 -8.17 -0.36
N GLY A 113 5.39 -7.97 -1.17
CA GLY A 113 4.94 -8.93 -2.16
C GLY A 113 6.04 -9.34 -3.14
N ILE A 114 6.74 -8.35 -3.72
CA ILE A 114 7.90 -8.58 -4.61
C ILE A 114 9.02 -9.34 -3.90
N SER A 115 9.36 -8.91 -2.68
CA SER A 115 10.44 -9.52 -1.90
C SER A 115 10.11 -10.96 -1.52
N SER A 116 8.86 -11.23 -1.14
CA SER A 116 8.33 -12.55 -0.81
C SER A 116 8.37 -13.48 -2.03
N GLN A 117 7.87 -13.02 -3.18
CA GLN A 117 7.93 -13.79 -4.42
C GLN A 117 9.37 -14.12 -4.84
N SER A 118 10.27 -13.15 -4.72
CA SER A 118 11.69 -13.36 -5.02
C SER A 118 12.31 -14.37 -4.07
N LEU A 119 12.04 -14.26 -2.77
CA LEU A 119 12.52 -15.22 -1.78
C LEU A 119 11.96 -16.62 -2.02
N GLU A 120 10.68 -16.72 -2.38
CA GLU A 120 10.05 -17.99 -2.74
C GLU A 120 10.77 -18.61 -3.93
N GLN A 121 10.98 -17.86 -5.02
CA GLN A 121 11.75 -18.34 -6.18
C GLN A 121 13.16 -18.81 -5.80
N MET A 122 13.85 -18.07 -4.92
CA MET A 122 15.18 -18.48 -4.44
C MET A 122 15.14 -19.83 -3.71
N ARG A 123 14.06 -20.09 -2.96
CA ARG A 123 13.94 -21.29 -2.12
C ARG A 123 13.37 -22.49 -2.88
N SER A 124 12.34 -22.31 -3.70
CA SER A 124 11.64 -23.41 -4.37
C SER A 124 12.18 -23.72 -5.76
N THR A 125 12.57 -22.71 -6.53
CA THR A 125 13.07 -22.90 -7.90
C THR A 125 14.60 -22.98 -7.94
N GLU A 126 15.29 -22.06 -7.28
CA GLU A 126 16.77 -21.99 -7.29
C GLU A 126 17.40 -22.83 -6.18
N VAL A 127 16.61 -23.27 -5.20
CA VAL A 127 17.02 -24.12 -4.06
C VAL A 127 18.27 -23.59 -3.35
N ARG A 128 18.32 -22.28 -3.13
CA ARG A 128 19.46 -21.61 -2.48
C ARG A 128 19.05 -20.78 -1.28
N ALA A 129 20.01 -20.61 -0.38
CA ALA A 129 19.89 -19.68 0.74
C ALA A 129 20.11 -18.22 0.29
N LEU A 130 19.78 -17.30 1.18
CA LEU A 130 20.26 -15.92 1.10
C LEU A 130 21.78 -15.90 1.29
N ASN A 131 22.46 -15.01 0.58
CA ASN A 131 23.92 -14.84 0.64
C ASN A 131 24.32 -13.66 1.54
N ASP A 132 25.62 -13.44 1.70
CA ASP A 132 26.19 -12.38 2.55
C ASP A 132 25.72 -10.97 2.19
N PHE A 133 25.26 -10.74 0.95
CA PHE A 133 24.72 -9.45 0.52
C PHE A 133 23.22 -9.31 0.83
N THR A 134 22.43 -10.37 0.62
CA THR A 134 20.96 -10.33 0.71
C THR A 134 20.44 -10.61 2.12
N TYR A 135 21.12 -11.48 2.88
CA TYR A 135 20.70 -11.85 4.23
C TYR A 135 20.68 -10.66 5.21
N PRO A 136 21.72 -9.80 5.28
CA PRO A 136 21.69 -8.66 6.19
C PRO A 136 20.57 -7.67 5.90
N GLN A 137 20.21 -7.47 4.63
CA GLN A 137 19.13 -6.57 4.22
C GLN A 137 17.77 -7.13 4.63
N ALA A 138 17.53 -8.42 4.39
CA ALA A 138 16.31 -9.11 4.81
C ALA A 138 16.15 -9.13 6.34
N LYS A 139 17.26 -9.36 7.07
CA LYS A 139 17.29 -9.32 8.53
C LYS A 139 16.94 -7.92 9.06
N SER A 140 17.58 -6.87 8.52
CA SER A 140 17.29 -5.48 8.92
C SER A 140 15.82 -5.11 8.69
N LEU A 141 15.22 -5.52 7.56
CA LEU A 141 13.79 -5.30 7.32
C LEU A 141 12.93 -5.99 8.38
N THR A 142 13.25 -7.25 8.72
CA THR A 142 12.52 -8.03 9.73
C THR A 142 12.59 -7.36 11.11
N GLU A 143 13.75 -6.86 11.49
CA GLU A 143 13.95 -6.12 12.74
C GLU A 143 13.13 -4.82 12.77
N HIS A 144 13.15 -4.03 11.69
CA HIS A 144 12.33 -2.82 11.60
C HIS A 144 10.82 -3.12 11.66
N ILE A 145 10.37 -4.21 11.05
CA ILE A 145 8.97 -4.66 11.15
C ILE A 145 8.61 -5.00 12.60
N TYR A 146 9.48 -5.71 13.31
CA TYR A 146 9.27 -6.04 14.72
C TYR A 146 9.14 -4.77 15.59
N LEU A 147 10.01 -3.78 15.37
CA LEU A 147 9.97 -2.50 16.08
C LEU A 147 8.73 -1.65 15.74
N ALA A 148 8.13 -1.86 14.58
CA ALA A 148 6.94 -1.13 14.13
C ALA A 148 5.62 -1.76 14.63
N GLN A 149 5.67 -2.85 15.41
CA GLN A 149 4.46 -3.46 15.94
C GLN A 149 3.69 -2.48 16.85
N PRO A 150 2.34 -2.42 16.75
CA PRO A 150 1.55 -1.59 17.65
C PRO A 150 1.81 -2.01 19.10
N VAL A 151 2.22 -1.06 19.94
CA VAL A 151 2.33 -1.32 21.38
C VAL A 151 0.92 -1.63 21.89
N ALA A 152 0.74 -2.84 22.44
CA ALA A 152 -0.51 -3.20 23.09
C ALA A 152 -0.83 -2.13 24.14
N LYS A 153 -1.92 -1.39 23.93
CA LYS A 153 -2.40 -0.44 24.92
C LYS A 153 -2.91 -1.27 26.09
N PHE A 154 -2.08 -1.47 27.12
CA PHE A 154 -2.55 -1.95 28.40
C PHE A 154 -3.61 -0.96 28.88
N SER A 155 -4.85 -1.43 28.96
CA SER A 155 -5.91 -0.68 29.60
C SER A 155 -5.54 -0.56 31.08
N GLU A 156 -5.11 0.62 31.51
CA GLU A 156 -5.12 1.00 32.92
C GLU A 156 -6.58 1.06 33.39
N SER A 157 -7.17 -0.11 33.60
CA SER A 157 -8.45 -0.31 34.25
C SER A 157 -8.24 -1.13 35.52
N ALA A 158 -7.43 -0.63 36.45
CA ALA A 158 -7.46 -1.05 37.85
C ALA A 158 -6.55 -0.17 38.72
N SER A 159 -7.13 0.86 39.35
CA SER A 159 -7.09 1.01 40.83
C SER A 159 -7.49 2.44 41.24
N THR A 160 -8.79 2.73 41.26
CA THR A 160 -9.33 3.63 42.29
C THR A 160 -9.33 2.86 43.60
N THR A 161 -8.15 2.73 44.22
CA THR A 161 -8.08 2.36 45.64
C THR A 161 -8.62 3.54 46.42
N ALA A 162 -9.91 3.46 46.73
CA ALA A 162 -10.55 4.25 47.77
C ALA A 162 -9.75 4.10 49.07
N ARG A 163 -9.00 5.14 49.45
CA ARG A 163 -8.58 5.34 50.84
C ARG A 163 -9.30 6.55 51.40
N ASN A 164 -10.27 6.22 52.24
CA ASN A 164 -10.93 7.09 53.20
C ASN A 164 -9.95 8.07 53.87
N SER A 165 -10.28 9.36 53.86
CA SER A 165 -9.83 10.32 54.87
C SER A 165 -10.94 11.33 55.15
N LYS A 166 -11.75 10.94 56.14
CA LYS A 166 -12.41 11.76 57.18
C LYS A 166 -12.87 13.18 56.81
N VAL A 167 -14.19 13.27 56.69
CA VAL A 167 -15.04 14.45 56.88
C VAL A 167 -14.65 15.26 58.12
N LYS A 168 -14.52 16.58 57.98
CA LYS A 168 -14.85 17.53 59.05
C LYS A 168 -15.77 18.61 58.51
N ASN A 169 -17.01 18.54 58.97
CA ASN A 169 -18.08 19.51 58.73
C ASN A 169 -17.73 20.89 59.31
N THR A 170 -17.99 21.94 58.55
CA THR A 170 -18.58 23.17 59.12
C THR A 170 -19.65 23.70 58.16
N LYS A 171 -20.86 23.83 58.70
CA LYS A 171 -22.05 24.37 58.05
C LYS A 171 -21.85 25.85 57.68
N ASN A 172 -22.40 26.28 56.56
CA ASN A 172 -23.41 27.34 56.49
C ASN A 172 -23.96 27.49 55.05
N LYS A 173 -25.29 27.53 54.96
CA LYS A 173 -26.14 27.87 53.80
C LYS A 173 -26.85 29.20 54.17
N PRO A 174 -27.67 29.87 53.33
CA PRO A 174 -27.71 30.06 51.87
C PRO A 174 -27.66 31.57 51.50
N ASN A 175 -27.43 31.93 50.22
CA ASN A 175 -28.41 32.70 49.41
C ASN A 175 -27.83 33.28 48.10
N ASN A 176 -28.58 32.95 47.05
CA ASN A 176 -28.91 33.69 45.82
C ASN A 176 -27.90 34.00 44.71
N PRO A 177 -28.38 33.94 43.44
CA PRO A 177 -27.57 34.04 42.24
C PRO A 177 -27.49 35.48 41.74
N VAL A 178 -26.32 35.88 41.22
CA VAL A 178 -26.18 37.11 40.44
C VAL A 178 -25.56 36.77 39.09
N LYS A 179 -26.22 37.30 38.05
CA LYS A 179 -25.96 37.20 36.61
C LYS A 179 -24.69 37.97 36.19
N GLN A 180 -24.22 37.61 34.99
CA GLN A 180 -23.38 38.37 34.04
C GLN A 180 -21.91 38.57 34.50
N SER A 181 -20.90 38.37 33.66
CA SER A 181 -20.73 38.92 32.32
C SER A 181 -19.67 38.16 31.53
N LEU A 182 -19.82 38.20 30.19
CA LEU A 182 -18.78 37.87 29.23
C LEU A 182 -17.50 38.68 29.49
N SER A 183 -16.34 38.05 29.29
CA SER A 183 -15.12 38.73 28.89
C SER A 183 -14.31 37.85 27.94
N GLN A 184 -14.32 38.27 26.67
CA GLN A 184 -13.43 37.80 25.62
C GLN A 184 -11.98 38.06 26.03
N ASN A 185 -11.10 37.07 25.90
CA ASN A 185 -9.66 37.30 25.96
C ASN A 185 -9.04 36.99 24.58
N LYS A 186 -8.73 38.08 23.86
CA LYS A 186 -7.91 38.07 22.65
C LYS A 186 -6.46 37.85 23.07
N ASN A 187 -5.90 36.69 22.77
CA ASN A 187 -4.45 36.50 22.86
C ASN A 187 -3.77 36.81 21.53
N LYS A 188 -2.80 37.72 21.68
CA LYS A 188 -2.02 38.46 20.70
C LYS A 188 -1.02 37.53 20.01
N VAL A 189 -1.06 37.50 18.68
CA VAL A 189 -0.09 36.83 17.80
C VAL A 189 1.23 37.59 17.86
N SER A 190 2.30 36.93 18.32
CA SER A 190 3.68 37.39 18.18
C SER A 190 4.22 36.97 16.81
N LYS A 191 4.67 37.97 16.04
CA LYS A 191 5.45 37.80 14.81
C LYS A 191 6.90 37.47 15.19
N SER A 192 7.47 36.41 14.63
CA SER A 192 8.92 36.28 14.49
C SER A 192 9.29 36.23 13.00
N ASN A 193 9.99 37.27 12.55
CA ASN A 193 10.67 37.31 11.28
C ASN A 193 11.82 36.29 11.30
N LEU A 194 11.92 35.42 10.29
CA LEU A 194 13.18 34.80 9.93
C LEU A 194 13.38 34.89 8.40
N LYS A 195 14.54 35.44 8.05
CA LYS A 195 15.01 35.82 6.72
C LYS A 195 15.08 34.64 5.75
N ASN A 196 14.64 34.92 4.52
CA ASN A 196 15.00 34.16 3.32
C ASN A 196 16.50 34.28 3.05
N ASN A 197 17.18 33.16 2.82
CA ASN A 197 18.45 33.12 2.13
C ASN A 197 18.34 32.18 0.93
N THR A 198 18.34 32.79 -0.24
CA THR A 198 18.56 32.17 -1.55
C THR A 198 20.05 31.94 -1.72
N ALA A 199 20.48 30.72 -2.06
CA ALA A 199 21.83 30.47 -2.59
C ALA A 199 21.80 29.30 -3.57
N ALA A 200 22.60 29.46 -4.62
CA ALA A 200 22.52 28.84 -5.92
C ALA A 200 23.10 27.42 -6.03
N ILE A 201 22.69 26.77 -7.12
CA ILE A 201 23.26 25.60 -7.77
C ILE A 201 24.68 25.93 -8.29
N SER A 202 25.66 25.04 -8.11
CA SER A 202 26.44 24.39 -9.19
C SER A 202 27.84 23.93 -8.77
N ASN A 203 28.27 22.82 -9.40
CA ASN A 203 29.63 22.28 -9.60
C ASN A 203 30.21 21.34 -8.53
N LYS A 204 30.04 20.02 -8.75
CA LYS A 204 31.06 19.03 -8.36
C LYS A 204 31.52 18.24 -9.59
N LYS A 205 32.82 18.38 -9.84
CA LYS A 205 33.62 17.83 -10.95
C LYS A 205 33.84 16.31 -10.80
N THR A 206 33.88 15.66 -11.95
CA THR A 206 34.26 14.27 -12.27
C THR A 206 35.71 13.93 -11.91
N GLU A 207 35.95 12.73 -11.37
CA GLU A 207 37.21 11.96 -11.38
C GLU A 207 36.89 10.61 -10.69
N SER A 208 37.45 9.44 -10.99
CA SER A 208 38.09 8.81 -12.14
C SER A 208 38.21 7.33 -11.73
N ILE A 209 37.95 6.41 -12.64
CA ILE A 209 38.08 4.96 -12.44
C ILE A 209 39.55 4.62 -12.14
N SER A 210 39.79 3.74 -11.16
CA SER A 210 41.08 3.09 -10.97
C SER A 210 40.90 1.58 -10.84
N THR A 211 41.38 0.90 -11.86
CA THR A 211 41.47 -0.55 -12.01
C THR A 211 42.62 -1.08 -11.15
N ARG A 212 42.37 -2.08 -10.28
CA ARG A 212 43.45 -2.96 -9.83
C ARG A 212 42.98 -4.41 -9.70
N THR A 213 43.47 -5.19 -10.66
CA THR A 213 43.50 -6.64 -10.72
C THR A 213 44.27 -7.23 -9.54
N HIS A 214 43.73 -8.25 -8.87
CA HIS A 214 44.47 -9.32 -8.19
C HIS A 214 43.61 -10.60 -8.13
N THR A 215 44.16 -11.68 -8.68
CA THR A 215 43.75 -13.09 -8.55
C THR A 215 44.90 -13.87 -7.88
N PRO A 216 44.76 -15.15 -7.47
CA PRO A 216 43.63 -15.89 -6.90
C PRO A 216 44.04 -16.67 -5.61
N SER A 217 43.09 -17.43 -5.05
CA SER A 217 43.31 -18.69 -4.29
C SER A 217 43.84 -18.61 -2.85
N THR A 218 42.92 -18.75 -1.88
CA THR A 218 43.15 -19.57 -0.68
C THR A 218 41.88 -20.34 -0.32
N ASN A 219 41.97 -21.66 -0.35
CA ASN A 219 40.91 -22.61 -0.02
C ASN A 219 40.41 -22.44 1.43
N PRO A 220 39.10 -22.57 1.70
CA PRO A 220 38.51 -22.32 3.03
C PRO A 220 38.45 -23.53 3.97
N PHE A 221 39.11 -24.65 3.65
CA PHE A 221 39.03 -25.91 4.44
C PHE A 221 40.37 -26.42 5.00
N GLY A 222 41.38 -25.57 5.13
CA GLY A 222 42.76 -25.96 5.46
C GLY A 222 43.12 -26.12 6.94
N SER A 223 42.20 -26.56 7.82
CA SER A 223 42.56 -26.80 9.23
C SER A 223 41.66 -27.86 9.90
N LEU A 224 41.86 -29.11 9.50
CA LEU A 224 41.53 -30.27 10.34
C LEU A 224 42.77 -31.15 10.41
N THR A 225 43.65 -30.88 11.37
CA THR A 225 44.71 -31.81 11.77
C THR A 225 44.34 -32.44 13.09
N ASN A 226 43.95 -33.72 13.03
CA ASN A 226 43.94 -34.64 14.17
C ASN A 226 45.38 -35.02 14.53
N ASN A 227 45.77 -34.80 15.79
CA ASN A 227 46.54 -35.72 16.64
C ASN A 227 46.64 -35.15 18.05
#